data_AF-A0A417EFH2-F1
#
_entry.id   AF-A0A417EFH2-F1
#
_cell.length_a   1.000
_cell.length_b   1.000
_cell.length_c   1.000
_cell.angle_alpha   90.00
_cell.angle_beta   90.00
_cell.angle_gamma   90.00
#
_symmetry.space_group_name_H-M   'P 1'
#
loop_
_entity.id
_entity.type
_entity.pdbx_description
1 polymer ?
#
loop_
_entity_poly.entity_id
_entity_poly.type
_entity_poly.pdbx_seq_one_letter_code
_entity_poly.pdbx_strand_id
1 'polypeptide(L)'
;MPRPQKCRRICFIPQYDSFYPENSQTDDTITLTLDEYEVIRLVDLEKKTHEQCSAQMDVSRTTVTEIYESARYKLAQCIVNGKRLIISGGNYRICEGREYPRCGQCMCHMATAEHSFPVFHLQHNKGEGIMKIAVTYENGEIFQHFGHTEQFKLYTVENGTITAVEVVDTNGSGHGALAGFLLEHNVDTLICGGIGGGAQNALAQAGIQLYGGVSGNADEAVNALLTGTLGYNPNVHCSHHDHEGEGHACGEHSCGEHSCH
;
A
#
# COMPACT_ATOMS: atom_id res chain seq x y z
N MET A 1 22.65 20.31 30.82
CA MET A 1 22.23 19.12 30.04
C MET A 1 21.06 19.51 29.14
N PRO A 2 21.03 19.13 27.86
CA PRO A 2 19.88 19.38 27.00
C PRO A 2 18.64 18.71 27.61
N ARG A 3 17.53 19.44 27.71
CA ARG A 3 16.27 18.89 28.18
C ARG A 3 15.82 17.82 27.18
N PRO A 4 15.46 16.59 27.61
CA PRO A 4 14.95 15.58 26.69
C PRO A 4 13.76 16.15 25.92
N GLN A 5 13.82 16.12 24.59
CA GLN A 5 12.75 16.60 23.74
C GLN A 5 11.54 15.69 23.94
N LYS A 6 10.41 16.27 24.32
CA LYS A 6 9.14 15.53 24.37
C LYS A 6 8.71 15.18 22.94
N CYS A 7 8.42 13.91 22.69
CA CYS A 7 7.80 13.46 21.44
C CYS A 7 6.42 14.10 21.28
N ARG A 8 6.19 14.75 20.15
CA ARG A 8 4.99 15.52 19.83
C ARG A 8 3.89 14.58 19.32
N ARG A 9 2.64 14.75 19.73
CA ARG A 9 1.56 13.85 19.30
C ARG A 9 1.05 14.22 17.91
N ILE A 10 0.89 13.24 17.03
CA ILE A 10 0.16 13.36 15.76
C ILE A 10 -1.06 12.44 15.75
N CYS A 11 -2.16 12.89 15.14
CA CYS A 11 -3.40 12.11 15.09
C CYS A 11 -3.60 11.34 13.78
N PHE A 12 -2.94 11.75 12.71
CA PHE A 12 -3.05 11.11 11.40
C PHE A 12 -1.68 11.02 10.72
N ILE A 13 -1.48 9.94 9.98
CA ILE A 13 -0.33 9.81 9.10
C ILE A 13 -0.79 10.26 7.70
N PRO A 14 -0.01 11.10 7.01
CA PRO A 14 -0.36 11.55 5.67
C PRO A 14 -0.51 10.37 4.71
N GLN A 15 -1.52 10.43 3.84
CA GLN A 15 -1.70 9.45 2.76
C GLN A 15 -0.68 9.64 1.64
N TYR A 16 -0.19 10.85 1.46
CA TYR A 16 0.80 11.22 0.45
C TYR A 16 2.01 11.84 1.15
N ASP A 17 3.20 11.31 0.89
CA ASP A 17 4.45 11.72 1.52
C ASP A 17 5.27 12.68 0.65
N SER A 18 4.86 12.98 -0.58
CA SER A 18 5.63 13.84 -1.47
C SER A 18 4.75 14.60 -2.46
N PHE A 19 5.17 15.82 -2.79
CA PHE A 19 4.55 16.69 -3.79
C PHE A 19 5.65 17.29 -4.67
N TYR A 20 5.44 17.33 -5.98
CA TYR A 20 6.42 17.87 -6.93
C TYR A 20 5.75 18.77 -7.97
N PRO A 21 6.41 19.86 -8.39
CA PRO A 21 5.96 20.69 -9.51
C PRO A 21 6.38 20.08 -10.85
N GLU A 22 5.43 19.95 -11.78
CA GLU A 22 5.64 19.32 -13.10
C GLU A 22 6.72 20.01 -13.97
N ASN A 23 6.90 21.32 -13.80
CA ASN A 23 7.80 22.13 -14.64
C ASN A 23 9.16 22.45 -14.00
N SER A 24 9.50 21.83 -12.86
CA SER A 24 10.77 22.10 -12.20
C SER A 24 11.92 21.31 -12.82
N GLN A 25 13.04 22.00 -13.05
CA GLN A 25 14.30 21.42 -13.50
C GLN A 25 15.29 21.20 -12.35
N THR A 26 14.89 21.50 -11.11
CA THR A 26 15.76 21.43 -9.94
C THR A 26 15.34 20.26 -9.04
N ASP A 27 16.30 19.43 -8.66
CA ASP A 27 16.14 18.34 -7.68
C ASP A 27 16.19 18.85 -6.23
N ASP A 28 15.91 20.14 -6.04
CA ASP A 28 15.94 20.79 -4.73
C ASP A 28 14.73 20.33 -3.92
N THR A 29 15.00 19.59 -2.84
CA THR A 29 13.99 19.05 -1.94
C THR A 29 13.83 19.90 -0.68
N ILE A 30 12.61 19.94 -0.16
CA ILE A 30 12.25 20.52 1.13
C ILE A 30 11.55 19.46 1.94
N THR A 31 12.07 19.19 3.13
CA THR A 31 11.45 18.25 4.07
C THR A 31 10.54 18.97 5.06
N LEU A 32 9.24 18.69 4.97
CA LEU A 32 8.24 18.99 5.99
C LEU A 32 8.18 17.82 6.98
N THR A 33 8.35 18.09 8.25
CA THR A 33 8.29 17.05 9.29
C THR A 33 6.84 16.65 9.60
N LEU A 34 6.62 15.48 10.18
CA LEU A 34 5.27 14.98 10.45
C LEU A 34 4.50 15.83 11.47
N ASP A 35 5.21 16.45 12.42
CA ASP A 35 4.64 17.42 13.35
C ASP A 35 4.32 18.77 12.68
N GLU A 36 5.13 19.22 11.72
CA GLU A 36 4.80 20.37 10.88
C GLU A 36 3.54 20.11 10.03
N TYR A 37 3.44 18.92 9.43
CA TYR A 37 2.26 18.48 8.70
C TYR A 37 1.01 18.48 9.59
N GLU A 38 1.10 17.91 10.80
CA GLU A 38 -0.03 17.87 11.73
C GLU A 38 -0.48 19.29 12.11
N VAL A 39 0.44 20.23 12.34
CA VAL A 39 0.07 21.63 12.62
C VAL A 39 -0.66 22.27 11.45
N ILE A 40 -0.18 22.10 10.21
CA ILE A 40 -0.86 22.62 9.01
C ILE A 40 -2.26 22.00 8.88
N ARG A 41 -2.38 20.70 9.12
CA ARG A 41 -3.66 19.98 9.11
C ARG A 41 -4.63 20.54 10.16
N LEU A 42 -4.18 20.72 11.40
CA LEU A 42 -5.05 21.19 12.49
C LEU A 42 -5.42 22.67 12.33
N VAL A 43 -4.45 23.53 12.00
CA VAL A 43 -4.65 24.99 11.98
C VAL A 43 -5.26 25.44 10.65
N ASP A 44 -4.67 25.06 9.51
CA ASP A 44 -5.08 25.59 8.22
C ASP A 44 -6.23 24.78 7.58
N LEU A 45 -6.27 23.46 7.75
CA LEU A 45 -7.32 22.60 7.19
C LEU A 45 -8.53 22.46 8.14
N GLU A 46 -8.30 22.07 9.40
CA GLU A 46 -9.38 21.90 10.40
C GLU A 46 -9.79 23.21 11.10
N LYS A 47 -9.12 24.32 10.81
CA LYS A 47 -9.41 25.67 11.36
C LYS A 47 -9.37 25.74 12.89
N LYS A 48 -8.53 24.95 13.54
CA LYS A 48 -8.35 24.99 15.00
C LYS A 48 -7.50 26.18 15.42
N THR A 49 -7.76 26.68 16.62
CA THR A 49 -6.90 27.69 17.24
C THR A 49 -5.56 27.07 17.65
N HIS A 50 -4.51 27.90 17.79
CA HIS A 50 -3.20 27.41 18.26
C HIS A 50 -3.28 26.77 19.64
N GLU A 51 -4.21 27.22 20.48
CA GLU A 51 -4.45 26.64 21.80
C GLU A 51 -5.04 25.23 21.68
N GLN A 52 -6.05 25.04 20.82
CA GLN A 52 -6.63 23.71 20.55
C GLN A 52 -5.61 22.76 19.91
N CYS A 53 -4.81 23.26 18.96
CA CYS A 53 -3.71 22.51 18.34
C CYS A 53 -2.68 22.07 19.38
N SER A 54 -2.26 22.97 20.27
CA SER A 54 -1.28 22.66 21.32
C SER A 54 -1.78 21.61 22.31
N ALA A 55 -3.06 21.69 22.66
CA ALA A 55 -3.74 20.70 23.49
C ALA A 55 -3.77 19.32 22.80
N GLN A 56 -4.07 19.27 21.51
CA GLN A 56 -4.16 18.02 20.77
C GLN A 56 -2.79 17.36 20.53
N MET A 57 -1.77 18.16 20.23
CA MET A 57 -0.40 17.70 19.99
C MET A 57 0.42 17.46 21.27
N ASP A 58 -0.14 17.75 22.44
CA ASP A 58 0.53 17.62 23.75
C ASP A 58 1.85 18.41 23.84
N VAL A 59 1.81 19.66 23.36
CA VAL A 59 2.93 20.61 23.33
C VAL A 59 2.50 21.98 23.87
N SER A 60 3.44 22.90 24.10
CA SER A 60 3.08 24.26 24.48
C SER A 60 2.53 25.04 23.26
N ARG A 61 1.70 26.04 23.54
CA ARG A 61 1.20 26.97 22.52
C ARG A 61 2.34 27.67 21.76
N THR A 62 3.43 28.01 22.43
CA THR A 62 4.62 28.62 21.80
C THR A 62 5.29 27.65 20.82
N THR A 63 5.39 26.37 21.17
CA THR A 63 5.92 25.34 20.26
C THR A 63 5.05 25.17 19.03
N VAL A 64 3.72 25.23 19.15
CA VAL A 64 2.83 25.22 17.96
C VAL A 64 3.09 26.42 17.05
N THR A 65 3.26 27.62 17.62
CA THR A 65 3.56 28.81 16.82
C THR A 65 4.89 28.66 16.06
N GLU A 66 5.94 28.18 16.73
CA GLU A 66 7.25 27.94 16.09
C GLU A 66 7.16 26.90 14.96
N ILE A 67 6.47 25.77 15.21
CA ILE A 67 6.25 24.73 14.20
C ILE A 67 5.45 25.29 13.02
N TYR A 68 4.39 26.07 13.29
CA TYR A 68 3.55 26.65 12.27
C TYR A 68 4.30 27.62 11.36
N GLU A 69 5.16 28.47 11.94
CA GLU A 69 5.99 29.41 11.18
C GLU A 69 7.01 28.67 10.31
N SER A 70 7.69 27.66 10.86
CA SER A 70 8.60 26.80 10.10
C SER A 70 7.89 26.08 8.94
N ALA A 71 6.74 25.48 9.23
CA ALA A 71 5.93 24.76 8.24
C ALA A 71 5.48 25.67 7.08
N ARG A 72 4.95 26.86 7.40
CA ARG A 72 4.52 27.82 6.36
C ARG A 72 5.68 28.34 5.53
N TYR A 73 6.85 28.56 6.14
CA TYR A 73 8.04 28.96 5.40
C TYR A 73 8.46 27.90 4.39
N LYS A 74 8.47 26.62 4.78
CA LYS A 74 8.77 25.49 3.89
C LYS A 74 7.76 25.34 2.75
N LEU A 75 6.47 25.47 3.07
CA LEU A 75 5.40 25.47 2.06
C LEU A 75 5.56 26.63 1.07
N ALA A 76 5.85 27.84 1.57
CA ALA A 76 6.10 29.00 0.73
C ALA A 76 7.33 28.79 -0.18
N GLN A 77 8.42 28.23 0.35
CA GLN A 77 9.59 27.91 -0.47
C GLN A 77 9.28 26.87 -1.56
N CYS A 78 8.47 25.85 -1.26
CA CYS A 78 8.03 24.85 -2.25
C CYS A 78 7.27 25.53 -3.40
N ILE A 79 6.28 26.36 -3.06
CA ILE A 79 5.39 27.00 -4.04
C ILE A 79 6.12 28.08 -4.85
N VAL A 80 6.93 28.94 -4.20
CA VAL A 80 7.57 30.08 -4.84
C VAL A 80 8.79 29.66 -5.67
N ASN A 81 9.58 28.70 -5.18
CA ASN A 81 10.83 28.30 -5.83
C ASN A 81 10.69 27.01 -6.66
N GLY A 82 9.50 26.40 -6.71
CA GLY A 82 9.27 25.16 -7.45
C GLY A 82 10.07 23.97 -6.90
N LYS A 83 10.22 23.88 -5.58
CA LYS A 83 10.97 22.80 -4.93
C LYS A 83 10.08 21.59 -4.64
N ARG A 84 10.65 20.38 -4.69
CA ARG A 84 9.93 19.16 -4.30
C ARG A 84 9.71 19.16 -2.80
N LEU A 85 8.49 18.89 -2.34
CA LEU A 85 8.14 18.77 -0.93
C LEU A 85 8.10 17.28 -0.56
N ILE A 86 8.77 16.92 0.53
CA ILE A 86 8.75 15.57 1.11
C ILE A 86 8.25 15.69 2.55
N ILE A 87 7.33 14.85 2.96
CA ILE A 87 6.78 14.79 4.31
C ILE A 87 7.41 13.60 5.03
N SER A 88 8.43 13.85 5.86
CA SER A 88 9.14 12.78 6.55
C SER A 88 9.86 13.26 7.82
N GLY A 89 10.16 12.31 8.71
CA GLY A 89 10.91 12.57 9.93
C GLY A 89 10.18 13.40 10.98
N GLY A 90 10.95 13.95 11.91
CA GLY A 90 10.47 14.65 13.10
C GLY A 90 10.39 13.76 14.35
N ASN A 91 10.25 14.40 15.51
CA ASN A 91 10.16 13.71 16.81
C ASN A 91 8.70 13.62 17.24
N TYR A 92 7.99 12.61 16.74
CA TYR A 92 6.56 12.44 16.98
C TYR A 92 6.20 11.11 17.65
N ARG A 93 4.97 11.04 18.15
CA ARG A 93 4.29 9.83 18.63
C ARG A 93 2.88 9.81 18.06
N ILE A 94 2.42 8.64 17.63
CA ILE A 94 1.07 8.48 17.07
C ILE A 94 0.07 8.37 18.23
N CYS A 95 -1.09 9.01 18.09
CA CYS A 95 -2.16 8.91 19.07
C CYS A 95 -2.77 7.50 19.07
N GLU A 96 -2.69 6.78 20.20
CA GLU A 96 -3.30 5.45 20.38
C GLU A 96 -4.82 5.49 20.69
N GLY A 97 -5.49 6.63 20.45
CA GLY A 97 -6.93 6.81 20.66
C GLY A 97 -7.41 6.85 22.12
N ARG A 98 -6.59 6.52 23.12
CA ARG A 98 -7.05 6.38 24.53
C ARG A 98 -6.64 7.50 25.48
N GLU A 99 -5.85 8.46 25.01
CA GLU A 99 -5.06 9.32 25.90
C GLU A 99 -5.50 10.80 25.98
N TYR A 100 -6.63 11.19 25.39
CA TYR A 100 -7.11 12.58 25.49
C TYR A 100 -8.62 12.68 25.75
N PRO A 101 -9.07 13.41 26.80
CA PRO A 101 -10.50 13.57 27.13
C PRO A 101 -11.35 14.22 26.04
N ARG A 102 -10.73 14.83 25.01
CA ARG A 102 -11.42 15.45 23.87
C ARG A 102 -11.15 14.76 22.53
N CYS A 103 -10.57 13.56 22.52
CA CYS A 103 -10.47 12.77 21.28
C CYS A 103 -11.78 12.05 20.91
N GLY A 104 -12.88 12.28 21.65
CA GLY A 104 -14.23 11.94 21.18
C GLY A 104 -14.72 12.85 20.03
N GLN A 105 -14.04 13.97 19.75
CA GLN A 105 -14.33 14.88 18.63
C GLN A 105 -13.27 14.83 17.51
N CYS A 106 -12.22 14.04 17.71
CA CYS A 106 -11.26 13.74 16.67
C CYS A 106 -11.75 12.43 16.00
N MET A 107 -11.88 12.37 14.68
CA MET A 107 -12.25 11.13 13.98
C MET A 107 -11.12 10.07 13.99
N CYS A 108 -10.18 10.12 14.94
CA CYS A 108 -9.09 9.15 15.03
C CYS A 108 -9.52 7.79 15.60
N HIS A 109 -10.74 7.69 16.16
CA HIS A 109 -11.36 6.42 16.58
C HIS A 109 -12.09 5.68 15.46
N MET A 110 -12.31 6.28 14.28
CA MET A 110 -12.97 5.60 13.16
C MET A 110 -12.03 4.69 12.36
N ALA A 111 -10.81 4.44 12.84
CA ALA A 111 -9.95 3.39 12.29
C ALA A 111 -10.32 1.97 12.80
N THR A 112 -11.25 1.84 13.77
CA THR A 112 -11.54 0.52 14.39
C THR A 112 -13.02 0.11 14.40
N ALA A 113 -13.92 0.75 13.66
CA ALA A 113 -15.30 0.27 13.55
C ALA A 113 -15.93 0.62 12.19
N GLU A 114 -15.87 -0.36 11.28
CA GLU A 114 -16.90 -0.70 10.28
C GLU A 114 -17.37 0.35 9.26
N HIS A 115 -16.65 1.47 9.10
CA HIS A 115 -16.83 2.34 7.94
C HIS A 115 -15.52 2.45 7.16
N SER A 116 -15.51 1.72 6.05
CA SER A 116 -14.51 1.62 5.01
C SER A 116 -14.00 2.99 4.52
N PHE A 117 -12.98 3.51 5.19
CA PHE A 117 -11.85 4.13 4.50
C PHE A 117 -10.68 3.19 4.72
N PRO A 118 -10.05 2.67 3.65
CA PRO A 118 -8.97 1.71 3.80
C PRO A 118 -7.91 2.38 4.66
N VAL A 119 -7.77 1.87 5.88
CA VAL A 119 -6.56 1.96 6.66
C VAL A 119 -5.53 1.25 5.80
N PHE A 120 -4.94 2.00 4.85
CA PHE A 120 -3.76 1.58 4.13
C PHE A 120 -2.76 1.26 5.23
N HIS A 121 -2.49 -0.03 5.31
CA HIS A 121 -1.61 -0.63 6.30
C HIS A 121 -0.34 0.21 6.36
N LEU A 122 -0.10 0.77 7.55
CA LEU A 122 1.17 1.38 7.94
C LEU A 122 2.20 0.28 8.18
N GLN A 123 2.42 -0.51 7.14
CA GLN A 123 3.53 -1.42 6.97
C GLN A 123 3.93 -1.28 5.51
N HIS A 124 4.58 -0.16 5.19
CA HIS A 124 5.69 -0.13 4.25
C HIS A 124 6.48 1.13 4.58
N ASN A 125 7.59 0.95 5.30
CA ASN A 125 8.74 1.82 5.12
C ASN A 125 9.15 1.69 3.64
N LYS A 126 8.58 2.51 2.77
CA LYS A 126 9.06 2.67 1.41
C LYS A 126 9.37 4.13 1.23
N GLY A 127 10.66 4.43 1.35
CA GLY A 127 11.19 5.70 0.88
C GLY A 127 10.84 5.87 -0.58
N GLU A 128 10.46 7.11 -0.92
CA GLU A 128 10.61 7.76 -2.22
C GLU A 128 10.63 6.83 -3.45
N GLY A 129 9.48 6.67 -4.11
CA GLY A 129 9.44 6.20 -5.51
C GLY A 129 9.77 4.73 -5.75
N ILE A 130 9.94 3.92 -4.70
CA ILE A 130 10.24 2.49 -4.83
C ILE A 130 8.95 1.67 -4.90
N MET A 131 8.68 1.00 -6.02
CA MET A 131 7.57 0.05 -6.26
C MET A 131 8.13 -1.37 -6.40
N LYS A 132 7.46 -2.38 -5.85
CA LYS A 132 7.85 -3.79 -5.98
C LYS A 132 6.80 -4.53 -6.80
N ILE A 133 7.24 -5.08 -7.92
CA ILE A 133 6.40 -5.81 -8.88
C ILE A 133 6.83 -7.27 -8.84
N ALA A 134 5.91 -8.18 -8.57
CA ALA A 134 6.12 -9.61 -8.72
C ALA A 134 5.54 -10.10 -10.04
N VAL A 135 6.24 -11.00 -10.70
CA VAL A 135 5.79 -11.67 -11.91
C VAL A 135 5.90 -13.17 -11.71
N THR A 136 4.88 -13.92 -12.10
CA THR A 136 4.97 -15.39 -12.16
C THR A 136 6.01 -15.78 -13.20
N TYR A 137 7.04 -16.53 -12.82
CA TYR A 137 8.19 -16.79 -13.69
C TYR A 137 8.39 -18.29 -13.93
N GLU A 138 8.48 -18.67 -15.20
CA GLU A 138 8.89 -20.01 -15.62
C GLU A 138 9.79 -19.90 -16.86
N ASN A 139 11.05 -20.30 -16.75
CA ASN A 139 12.00 -20.38 -17.88
C ASN A 139 12.13 -19.12 -18.78
N GLY A 140 11.88 -17.93 -18.25
CA GLY A 140 11.93 -16.67 -19.02
C GLY A 140 10.56 -16.09 -19.39
N GLU A 141 9.48 -16.83 -19.18
CA GLU A 141 8.12 -16.46 -19.57
C GLU A 141 7.18 -16.37 -18.36
N ILE A 142 6.02 -15.72 -18.57
CA ILE A 142 5.00 -15.53 -17.55
C ILE A 142 4.17 -16.80 -17.40
N PHE A 143 4.26 -17.42 -16.23
CA PHE A 143 3.50 -18.63 -15.96
C PHE A 143 2.00 -18.35 -15.86
N GLN A 144 1.20 -19.20 -16.52
CA GLN A 144 -0.24 -19.01 -16.67
C GLN A 144 -1.07 -19.53 -15.50
N HIS A 145 -0.48 -20.26 -14.54
CA HIS A 145 -1.23 -20.80 -13.40
C HIS A 145 -0.65 -20.35 -12.07
N PHE A 146 -1.14 -19.22 -11.55
CA PHE A 146 -0.64 -18.64 -10.29
C PHE A 146 -0.48 -19.67 -9.16
N GLY A 147 -1.49 -20.52 -8.93
CA GLY A 147 -1.51 -21.50 -7.84
C GLY A 147 -0.49 -22.64 -7.91
N HIS A 148 0.19 -22.80 -9.06
CA HIS A 148 1.22 -23.83 -9.30
C HIS A 148 2.58 -23.20 -9.61
N THR A 149 2.73 -21.89 -9.44
CA THR A 149 3.98 -21.21 -9.78
C THR A 149 5.07 -21.58 -8.77
N GLU A 150 6.18 -22.12 -9.27
CA GLU A 150 7.33 -22.48 -8.44
C GLU A 150 8.26 -21.29 -8.17
N GLN A 151 8.25 -20.27 -9.04
CA GLN A 151 9.16 -19.13 -8.96
C GLN A 151 8.44 -17.80 -9.21
N PHE A 152 8.81 -16.77 -8.44
CA PHE A 152 8.45 -15.38 -8.71
C PHE A 152 9.70 -14.60 -9.08
N LYS A 153 9.59 -13.79 -10.13
CA LYS A 153 10.58 -12.77 -10.45
C LYS A 153 10.10 -11.45 -9.86
N LEU A 154 10.78 -10.97 -8.83
CA LEU A 154 10.51 -9.70 -8.17
C LEU A 154 11.38 -8.61 -8.79
N TYR A 155 10.74 -7.49 -9.08
CA TYR A 155 11.36 -6.30 -9.62
C TYR A 155 11.20 -5.18 -8.62
N THR A 156 12.30 -4.56 -8.25
CA THR A 156 12.29 -3.30 -7.52
C THR A 156 12.44 -2.18 -8.53
N VAL A 157 11.46 -1.29 -8.57
CA VAL A 157 11.40 -0.15 -9.48
C VAL A 157 11.53 1.12 -8.65
N GLU A 158 12.43 2.01 -9.01
CA GLU A 158 12.60 3.32 -8.38
C GLU A 158 12.36 4.41 -9.42
N ASN A 159 11.41 5.33 -9.18
CA ASN A 159 11.08 6.44 -10.09
C ASN A 159 10.84 6.00 -11.56
N GLY A 160 10.23 4.83 -11.76
CA GLY A 160 9.95 4.27 -13.09
C GLY A 160 11.10 3.50 -13.74
N THR A 161 12.23 3.30 -13.04
CA THR A 161 13.39 2.54 -13.53
C THR A 161 13.59 1.27 -12.69
N ILE A 162 13.84 0.12 -13.32
CA ILE A 162 14.12 -1.14 -12.60
C ILE A 162 15.53 -1.07 -11.98
N THR A 163 15.62 -1.13 -10.66
CA THR A 163 16.90 -1.07 -9.91
C THR A 163 17.39 -2.43 -9.43
N ALA A 164 16.48 -3.36 -9.17
CA ALA A 164 16.83 -4.73 -8.79
C ALA A 164 15.87 -5.75 -9.39
N VAL A 165 16.42 -6.92 -9.72
CA VAL A 165 15.68 -8.08 -10.23
C VAL A 165 16.17 -9.30 -9.46
N GLU A 166 15.24 -9.95 -8.76
CA GLU A 166 15.51 -11.16 -7.98
C GLU A 166 14.51 -12.26 -8.36
N VAL A 167 14.99 -13.48 -8.54
CA VAL A 167 14.11 -14.65 -8.73
C VAL A 167 14.08 -15.39 -7.41
N VAL A 168 12.87 -15.64 -6.90
CA VAL A 168 12.64 -16.28 -5.60
C VAL A 168 11.74 -17.48 -5.78
N ASP A 169 12.17 -18.61 -5.21
CA ASP A 169 11.41 -19.85 -5.23
C ASP A 169 10.34 -19.85 -4.13
N THR A 170 9.17 -20.38 -4.44
CA THR A 170 8.04 -20.45 -3.50
C THR A 170 8.21 -21.58 -2.47
N ASN A 171 9.31 -22.32 -2.52
CA ASN A 171 9.67 -23.43 -1.63
C ASN A 171 8.52 -24.45 -1.41
N GLY A 172 7.68 -24.67 -2.43
CA GLY A 172 6.56 -25.62 -2.36
C GLY A 172 5.30 -25.09 -1.67
N SER A 173 5.18 -23.78 -1.48
CA SER A 173 4.03 -23.13 -0.86
C SER A 173 2.79 -23.16 -1.78
N GLY A 174 1.96 -24.20 -1.67
CA GLY A 174 0.77 -24.38 -2.51
C GLY A 174 -0.37 -23.36 -2.27
N HIS A 175 -1.19 -23.17 -3.32
CA HIS A 175 -2.57 -22.67 -3.48
C HIS A 175 -3.14 -21.52 -2.62
N GLY A 176 -2.72 -21.32 -1.37
CA GLY A 176 -3.13 -20.21 -0.50
C GLY A 176 -1.96 -19.46 0.15
N ALA A 177 -0.78 -20.06 0.25
CA ALA A 177 0.38 -19.45 0.91
C ALA A 177 1.12 -18.42 0.02
N LEU A 178 0.89 -18.44 -1.29
CA LEU A 178 1.54 -17.52 -2.25
C LEU A 178 1.18 -16.05 -1.99
N ALA A 179 -0.06 -15.76 -1.57
CA ALA A 179 -0.47 -14.40 -1.22
C ALA A 179 0.25 -13.89 0.04
N GLY A 180 0.46 -14.77 1.04
CA GLY A 180 1.24 -14.45 2.23
C GLY A 180 2.72 -14.22 1.92
N PHE A 181 3.30 -15.06 1.06
CA PHE A 181 4.67 -14.89 0.57
C PHE A 181 4.89 -13.53 -0.11
N LEU A 182 3.97 -13.10 -0.98
CA LEU A 182 4.05 -11.80 -1.64
C LEU A 182 3.95 -10.63 -0.64
N LEU A 183 3.15 -10.80 0.42
CA LEU A 183 3.03 -9.82 1.49
C LEU A 183 4.32 -9.73 2.34
N GLU A 184 4.93 -10.86 2.69
CA GLU A 184 6.22 -10.91 3.39
C GLU A 184 7.34 -10.22 2.57
N HIS A 185 7.29 -10.35 1.24
CA HIS A 185 8.23 -9.72 0.32
C HIS A 185 7.89 -8.25 -0.03
N ASN A 186 6.85 -7.67 0.59
CA ASN A 186 6.44 -6.27 0.44
C ASN A 186 6.14 -5.92 -1.04
N VAL A 187 5.44 -6.81 -1.73
CA VAL A 187 5.05 -6.65 -3.13
C VAL A 187 3.80 -5.77 -3.23
N ASP A 188 3.85 -4.74 -4.07
CA ASP A 188 2.69 -3.86 -4.31
C ASP A 188 1.83 -4.33 -5.48
N THR A 189 2.46 -4.95 -6.48
CA THR A 189 1.81 -5.33 -7.73
C THR A 189 2.23 -6.71 -8.19
N LEU A 190 1.26 -7.52 -8.62
CA LEU A 190 1.46 -8.85 -9.17
C LEU A 190 0.99 -8.91 -10.62
N ILE A 191 1.84 -9.41 -11.50
CA ILE A 191 1.51 -9.77 -12.88
C ILE A 191 1.44 -11.29 -12.99
N CYS A 192 0.33 -11.79 -13.52
CA CYS A 192 0.16 -13.21 -13.79
C CYS A 192 -0.68 -13.46 -15.05
N GLY A 193 -0.58 -14.67 -15.60
CA GLY A 193 -1.48 -15.12 -16.66
C GLY A 193 -2.87 -15.43 -16.12
N GLY A 194 -3.07 -16.63 -15.59
CA GLY A 194 -4.32 -17.11 -15.01
C GLY A 194 -4.26 -17.19 -13.49
N ILE A 195 -5.37 -16.79 -12.86
CA ILE A 195 -5.54 -16.80 -11.40
C ILE A 195 -6.92 -17.31 -11.03
N GLY A 196 -6.99 -18.15 -10.00
CA GLY A 196 -8.27 -18.63 -9.45
C GLY A 196 -8.93 -17.61 -8.53
N GLY A 197 -10.27 -17.64 -8.44
CA GLY A 197 -11.04 -16.69 -7.62
C GLY A 197 -10.64 -16.67 -6.13
N GLY A 198 -10.21 -17.80 -5.57
CA GLY A 198 -9.70 -17.85 -4.20
C GLY A 198 -8.43 -17.03 -3.98
N ALA A 199 -7.50 -17.05 -4.95
CA ALA A 199 -6.27 -16.28 -4.90
C ALA A 199 -6.51 -14.78 -5.16
N GLN A 200 -7.45 -14.43 -6.05
CA GLN A 200 -7.87 -13.04 -6.25
C GLN A 200 -8.37 -12.41 -4.95
N ASN A 201 -9.21 -13.12 -4.21
CA ASN A 201 -9.73 -12.65 -2.91
C ASN A 201 -8.61 -12.48 -1.88
N ALA A 202 -7.64 -13.40 -1.83
CA ALA A 202 -6.50 -13.31 -0.92
C ALA A 202 -5.59 -12.11 -1.23
N LEU A 203 -5.32 -11.85 -2.51
CA LEU A 203 -4.53 -10.69 -2.95
C LEU A 203 -5.25 -9.36 -2.70
N ALA A 204 -6.56 -9.32 -2.93
CA ALA A 204 -7.38 -8.14 -2.63
C ALA A 204 -7.42 -7.84 -1.12
N GLN A 205 -7.50 -8.86 -0.27
CA GLN A 205 -7.38 -8.70 1.19
C GLN A 205 -5.99 -8.25 1.62
N ALA A 206 -4.94 -8.68 0.91
CA ALA A 206 -3.56 -8.27 1.11
C ALA A 206 -3.25 -6.87 0.55
N GLY A 207 -4.16 -6.26 -0.21
CA GLY A 207 -3.96 -4.94 -0.83
C GLY A 207 -3.01 -4.93 -2.03
N ILE A 208 -2.74 -6.10 -2.63
CA ILE A 208 -1.82 -6.24 -3.76
C ILE A 208 -2.59 -5.98 -5.07
N GLN A 209 -2.08 -5.09 -5.92
CA GLN A 209 -2.67 -4.83 -7.24
C GLN A 209 -2.41 -5.99 -8.19
N LEU A 210 -3.47 -6.56 -8.76
CA LEU A 210 -3.39 -7.73 -9.62
C LEU A 210 -3.59 -7.36 -11.09
N TYR A 211 -2.65 -7.76 -11.93
CA TYR A 211 -2.72 -7.67 -13.39
C TYR A 211 -2.76 -9.07 -13.99
N GLY A 212 -3.99 -9.56 -14.20
CA GLY A 212 -4.26 -10.86 -14.81
C GLY A 212 -4.33 -10.81 -16.34
N GLY A 213 -4.15 -11.97 -16.97
CA GLY A 213 -4.31 -12.18 -18.42
C GLY A 213 -3.06 -11.87 -19.24
N VAL A 214 -1.91 -11.73 -18.59
CA VAL A 214 -0.66 -11.38 -19.27
C VAL A 214 0.07 -12.66 -19.68
N SER A 215 0.52 -12.71 -20.92
CA SER A 215 1.30 -13.81 -21.49
C SER A 215 2.51 -13.25 -22.25
N GLY A 216 3.56 -14.05 -22.38
CA GLY A 216 4.82 -13.64 -23.00
C GLY A 216 5.96 -13.47 -21.99
N ASN A 217 6.92 -12.63 -22.32
CA ASN A 217 8.15 -12.46 -21.53
C ASN A 217 7.91 -11.62 -20.26
N ALA A 218 8.50 -12.05 -19.14
CA ALA A 218 8.35 -11.36 -17.85
C ALA A 218 8.90 -9.93 -17.87
N ASP A 219 10.05 -9.70 -18.51
CA ASP A 219 10.71 -8.39 -18.56
C ASP A 219 9.93 -7.40 -19.44
N GLU A 220 9.37 -7.88 -20.56
CA GLU A 220 8.53 -7.06 -21.43
C GLU A 220 7.23 -6.63 -20.75
N ALA A 221 6.61 -7.51 -19.96
CA ALA A 221 5.40 -7.17 -19.21
C ALA A 221 5.66 -6.12 -18.13
N VAL A 222 6.78 -6.20 -17.41
CA VAL A 222 7.13 -5.16 -16.43
C VAL A 222 7.36 -3.82 -17.12
N ASN A 223 8.10 -3.81 -18.23
CA ASN A 223 8.29 -2.58 -19.01
C ASN A 223 6.96 -2.00 -19.54
N ALA A 224 6.06 -2.85 -20.05
CA ALA A 224 4.74 -2.44 -20.51
C ALA A 224 3.85 -1.89 -19.39
N LEU A 225 4.00 -2.40 -18.17
CA LEU A 225 3.33 -1.85 -16.98
C LEU A 225 3.87 -0.45 -16.66
N LEU A 226 5.19 -0.25 -16.72
CA LEU A 226 5.84 1.04 -16.48
C LEU A 226 5.47 2.09 -17.54
N THR A 227 5.30 1.68 -18.80
CA THR A 227 4.87 2.58 -19.90
C THR A 227 3.35 2.75 -19.99
N GLY A 228 2.57 2.15 -19.09
CA GLY A 228 1.11 2.24 -19.06
C GLY A 228 0.41 1.59 -20.27
N THR A 229 1.10 0.71 -21.00
CA THR A 229 0.63 0.08 -22.24
C THR A 229 0.23 -1.38 -22.04
N LEU A 230 0.30 -1.88 -20.80
CA LEU A 230 -0.03 -3.26 -20.46
C LEU A 230 -1.51 -3.52 -20.73
N GLY A 231 -1.79 -4.37 -21.72
CA GLY A 231 -3.11 -4.93 -21.95
C GLY A 231 -3.43 -5.96 -20.87
N TYR A 232 -3.95 -5.52 -19.73
CA TYR A 232 -4.43 -6.42 -18.69
C TYR A 232 -5.94 -6.57 -18.77
N ASN A 233 -6.45 -7.75 -18.41
CA ASN A 233 -7.87 -7.99 -18.31
C ASN A 233 -8.25 -8.07 -16.81
N PRO A 234 -8.90 -7.05 -16.24
CA PRO A 234 -9.30 -7.05 -14.83
C PRO A 234 -10.31 -8.15 -14.47
N ASN A 235 -10.90 -8.80 -15.48
CA ASN A 235 -11.87 -9.90 -15.33
C ASN A 235 -11.31 -11.24 -15.82
N VAL A 236 -10.03 -11.53 -15.63
CA VAL A 236 -9.50 -12.89 -15.86
C VAL A 236 -10.07 -13.83 -14.82
N HIS A 237 -11.22 -14.41 -15.15
CA HIS A 237 -11.60 -15.70 -14.62
C HIS A 237 -10.87 -16.76 -15.44
N CYS A 238 -10.24 -17.73 -14.78
CA CYS A 238 -10.04 -19.01 -15.43
C CYS A 238 -11.43 -19.49 -15.86
N SER A 239 -11.73 -19.40 -17.16
CA SER A 239 -12.76 -20.22 -17.77
C SER A 239 -12.33 -21.64 -17.47
N HIS A 240 -13.00 -22.27 -16.51
CA HIS A 240 -12.94 -23.70 -16.40
C HIS A 240 -13.47 -24.20 -17.75
N HIS A 241 -12.56 -24.65 -18.60
CA HIS A 241 -12.96 -25.41 -19.76
C HIS A 241 -13.56 -26.68 -19.19
N ASP A 242 -14.90 -26.72 -19.15
CA ASP A 242 -15.67 -27.96 -19.09
C ASP A 242 -15.25 -28.80 -20.29
N HIS A 243 -14.16 -29.54 -20.11
CA HIS A 243 -13.81 -30.61 -21.00
C HIS A 243 -14.84 -31.71 -20.78
N GLU A 244 -15.73 -31.86 -21.76
CA GLU A 244 -16.40 -33.12 -22.02
C GLU A 244 -15.37 -34.25 -21.97
N GLY A 245 -15.60 -35.22 -21.08
CA GLY A 245 -14.66 -36.31 -20.89
C GLY A 245 -15.09 -37.28 -19.80
N GLU A 246 -15.89 -38.26 -20.22
CA GLU A 246 -15.88 -39.63 -19.69
C GLU A 246 -16.39 -39.83 -18.26
N GLY A 247 -17.62 -40.35 -18.19
CA GLY A 247 -18.17 -40.99 -17.00
C GLY A 247 -17.30 -42.17 -16.57
N HIS A 248 -16.40 -41.91 -15.63
CA HIS A 248 -15.78 -42.93 -14.82
C HIS A 248 -16.57 -43.12 -13.52
N ALA A 249 -16.95 -44.38 -13.33
CA ALA A 249 -17.76 -44.87 -12.23
C ALA A 249 -17.01 -44.85 -10.89
N CYS A 250 -17.69 -44.33 -9.88
CA CYS A 250 -17.54 -44.63 -8.46
C CYS A 250 -18.81 -44.03 -7.81
N GLY A 251 -19.74 -44.78 -7.23
CA GLY A 251 -19.57 -45.81 -6.21
C GLY A 251 -20.62 -45.47 -5.16
N GLU A 252 -21.60 -46.36 -5.04
CA GLU A 252 -22.64 -46.52 -4.00
C GLU A 252 -22.84 -45.41 -2.96
N HIS A 253 -24.07 -44.91 -2.85
CA HIS A 253 -24.79 -44.95 -1.57
C HIS A 253 -26.28 -45.21 -1.80
N SER A 254 -26.71 -46.36 -1.27
CA SER A 254 -28.09 -46.81 -1.18
C SER A 254 -28.87 -45.94 -0.19
N CYS A 255 -29.94 -45.29 -0.65
CA CYS A 255 -30.93 -44.63 0.19
C CYS A 255 -32.17 -45.53 0.27
N GLY A 256 -32.14 -46.49 1.21
CA GLY A 256 -33.33 -47.21 1.62
C GLY A 256 -34.23 -46.33 2.49
N GLU A 257 -35.50 -46.32 2.09
CA GLU A 257 -36.74 -46.17 2.90
C GLU A 257 -36.84 -45.05 3.94
N HIS A 258 -37.87 -44.21 3.79
CA HIS A 258 -38.98 -44.23 4.76
C HIS A 258 -40.26 -43.69 4.11
N SER A 259 -41.28 -44.55 4.12
CA SER A 259 -42.66 -44.33 3.71
C SER A 259 -43.42 -43.52 4.76
N CYS A 260 -44.14 -42.49 4.31
CA CYS A 260 -45.18 -41.83 5.10
C CYS A 260 -46.55 -42.37 4.68
N HIS A 261 -47.37 -42.60 5.72
CA HIS A 261 -48.78 -43.04 5.71
C HIS A 261 -49.68 -42.28 4.73
#